data_AF-X0WTA3-F1
#
_entry.id   AF-X0WTA3-F1
#
_cell.length_a   1.000
_cell.length_b   1.000
_cell.length_c   1.000
_cell.angle_alpha   90.00
_cell.angle_beta   90.00
_cell.angle_gamma   90.00
#
_symmetry.space_group_name_H-M   'P 1'
#
loop_
_entity.id
_entity.type
_entity.pdbx_description
1 polymer ?
#
loop_
_entity_poly.entity_id
_entity_poly.type
_entity_poly.pdbx_seq_one_letter_code
_entity_poly.pdbx_strand_id
1 'polypeptide(L)'
;MDSQRLLDRFMPCLLAGQRQQCRDVLGDAMRDGMAADHLYRNMIWQAMENVEQLYNEDKINLATEHMAIRINRLLADQLQAHLPRGAPNGKRILITCANGETEELGAQMCSDLFESDGWDVYFVGGGIPNDEILSLVGNIRPDILLIFGSQPAGVPEVRKLI
;
A
#
# COMPACT_ATOMS: atom_id res chain seq x y z
N MET A 1 3.66 -11.70 19.53
CA MET A 1 2.26 -11.19 19.59
C MET A 1 1.49 -11.82 18.43
N ASP A 2 0.22 -12.17 18.62
CA ASP A 2 -0.64 -12.75 17.57
C ASP A 2 -1.12 -11.65 16.61
N SER A 3 -1.24 -11.91 15.30
CA SER A 3 -1.64 -10.92 14.29
C SER A 3 -2.98 -10.28 14.62
N GLN A 4 -3.94 -11.07 15.10
CA GLN A 4 -5.24 -10.56 15.51
C GLN A 4 -5.12 -9.55 16.66
N ARG A 5 -4.31 -9.86 17.68
CA ARG A 5 -4.09 -8.98 18.84
C ARG A 5 -3.39 -7.68 18.45
N LEU A 6 -2.52 -7.71 17.44
CA LEU A 6 -1.90 -6.51 16.91
C LEU A 6 -2.95 -5.61 16.24
N LEU A 7 -3.78 -6.17 15.37
CA LEU A 7 -4.82 -5.42 14.68
C LEU A 7 -5.85 -4.84 15.66
N ASP A 8 -6.25 -5.60 16.68
CA ASP A 8 -7.16 -5.15 17.75
C ASP A 8 -6.59 -3.94 18.53
N ARG A 9 -5.26 -3.86 18.69
CA ARG A 9 -4.58 -2.70 19.30
C ARG A 9 -4.44 -1.52 18.34
N PHE A 10 -4.27 -1.81 17.05
CA PHE A 10 -3.96 -0.82 16.02
C PHE A 10 -5.22 -0.08 15.52
N MET A 11 -6.31 -0.79 15.27
CA MET A 11 -7.53 -0.22 14.69
C MET A 11 -8.13 0.94 15.52
N PRO A 12 -8.23 0.87 16.85
CA PRO A 12 -8.81 1.96 17.63
C PRO A 12 -8.04 3.28 17.51
N CYS A 13 -6.69 3.22 17.59
CA CYS A 13 -5.87 4.43 17.47
C CYS A 13 -5.83 4.94 16.01
N LEU A 14 -5.91 4.04 15.03
CA LEU A 14 -6.00 4.39 13.61
C LEU A 14 -7.27 5.18 13.29
N LEU A 15 -8.44 4.65 13.68
CA LEU A 15 -9.75 5.30 13.46
C LEU A 15 -9.91 6.59 14.27
N ALA A 16 -9.24 6.68 15.42
CA ALA A 16 -9.20 7.91 16.23
C ALA A 16 -8.19 8.95 15.72
N GLY A 17 -7.41 8.67 14.66
CA GLY A 17 -6.44 9.60 14.12
C GLY A 17 -5.17 9.77 14.95
N GLN A 18 -4.92 8.88 15.89
CA GLN A 18 -3.88 9.02 16.91
C GLN A 18 -2.52 8.57 16.36
N ARG A 19 -1.93 9.41 15.50
CA ARG A 19 -0.67 9.14 14.78
C ARG A 19 0.44 8.61 15.67
N GLN A 20 0.66 9.20 16.83
CA GLN A 20 1.74 8.78 17.72
C GLN A 20 1.50 7.37 18.27
N GLN A 21 0.28 7.08 18.73
CA GLN A 21 -0.07 5.75 19.23
C GLN A 21 0.02 4.68 18.13
N CYS A 22 -0.37 5.03 16.89
CA CYS A 22 -0.20 4.15 15.74
C CYS A 22 1.29 3.79 15.51
N ARG A 23 2.19 4.78 15.62
CA ARG A 23 3.65 4.55 15.55
C ARG A 23 4.16 3.72 16.72
N ASP A 24 3.64 3.94 17.92
CA ASP A 24 4.04 3.21 19.12
C ASP A 24 3.67 1.72 18.99
N VAL A 25 2.46 1.41 18.50
CA VAL A 25 2.01 0.03 18.21
C VAL A 25 2.90 -0.64 17.17
N LEU A 26 3.22 0.04 16.07
CA LEU A 26 4.15 -0.47 15.07
C LEU A 26 5.55 -0.72 15.67
N GLY A 27 6.07 0.25 16.41
CA GLY A 27 7.40 0.18 17.03
C GLY A 27 7.51 -0.94 18.07
N ASP A 28 6.47 -1.19 18.86
CA ASP A 28 6.37 -2.35 19.76
C ASP A 28 6.45 -3.65 18.98
N ALA A 29 5.66 -3.79 17.91
CA ALA A 29 5.61 -5.01 17.11
C ALA A 29 6.98 -5.34 16.48
N MET A 30 7.70 -4.32 16.02
CA MET A 30 9.05 -4.47 15.49
C MET A 30 10.07 -4.83 16.59
N ARG A 31 9.99 -4.21 17.77
CA ARG A 31 10.84 -4.57 18.93
C ARG A 31 10.62 -6.01 19.39
N ASP A 32 9.39 -6.50 19.27
CA ASP A 32 9.02 -7.89 19.56
C ASP A 32 9.49 -8.87 18.47
N GLY A 33 10.21 -8.39 17.44
CA GLY A 33 10.84 -9.22 16.41
C GLY A 33 9.93 -9.60 15.24
N MET A 34 8.78 -8.94 15.06
CA MET A 34 7.96 -9.16 13.86
C MET A 34 8.68 -8.64 12.63
N ALA A 35 8.73 -9.47 11.58
CA ALA A 35 9.31 -9.09 10.31
C ALA A 35 8.47 -8.03 9.59
N ALA A 36 9.11 -7.14 8.84
CA ALA A 36 8.44 -6.02 8.17
C ALA A 36 7.44 -6.50 7.11
N ASP A 37 7.77 -7.52 6.33
CA ASP A 37 6.89 -8.15 5.34
C ASP A 37 5.63 -8.76 5.99
N HIS A 38 5.80 -9.34 7.18
CA HIS A 38 4.68 -9.82 7.99
C HIS A 38 3.78 -8.67 8.46
N LEU A 39 4.35 -7.52 8.86
CA LEU A 39 3.59 -6.33 9.27
C LEU A 39 2.86 -5.66 8.10
N TYR A 40 3.45 -5.66 6.90
CA TYR A 40 2.76 -5.22 5.67
C TYR A 40 1.46 -6.01 5.47
N ARG A 41 1.53 -7.34 5.54
CA ARG A 41 0.38 -8.21 5.25
C ARG A 41 -0.63 -8.26 6.39
N ASN A 42 -0.17 -8.36 7.63
CA ASN A 42 -1.04 -8.66 8.78
C ASN A 42 -1.40 -7.43 9.61
N MET A 43 -0.90 -6.24 9.27
CA MET A 43 -1.27 -5.00 9.94
C MET A 43 -1.68 -3.94 8.94
N ILE A 44 -0.81 -3.54 8.00
CA ILE A 44 -1.10 -2.44 7.06
C ILE A 44 -2.23 -2.84 6.11
N TRP A 45 -2.10 -3.97 5.42
CA TRP A 45 -3.13 -4.46 4.48
C TRP A 45 -4.46 -4.72 5.20
N GLN A 46 -4.43 -5.48 6.30
CA GLN A 46 -5.64 -5.79 7.05
C GLN A 46 -6.34 -4.55 7.61
N ALA A 47 -5.59 -3.57 8.11
CA ALA A 47 -6.18 -2.32 8.58
C ALA A 47 -6.86 -1.56 7.44
N MET A 48 -6.27 -1.56 6.24
CA MET A 48 -6.86 -0.94 5.05
C MET A 48 -8.19 -1.62 4.68
N GLU A 49 -8.22 -2.96 4.61
CA GLU A 49 -9.47 -3.72 4.36
C GLU A 49 -10.54 -3.44 5.41
N ASN A 50 -10.16 -3.38 6.69
CA ASN A 50 -11.09 -3.10 7.78
C ASN A 50 -11.64 -1.67 7.71
N VAL A 51 -10.79 -0.69 7.41
CA VAL A 51 -11.21 0.72 7.23
C VAL A 51 -12.20 0.83 6.08
N GLU A 52 -11.91 0.23 4.92
CA GLU A 52 -12.81 0.23 3.78
C GLU A 52 -14.14 -0.46 4.09
N GLN A 53 -14.11 -1.62 4.76
CA GLN A 53 -15.31 -2.33 5.18
C GLN A 53 -16.18 -1.45 6.10
N LEU A 54 -15.58 -0.82 7.11
CA LEU A 54 -16.30 0.05 8.04
C LEU A 54 -16.91 1.26 7.34
N TYR A 55 -16.22 1.82 6.35
CA TYR A 55 -16.74 2.93 5.55
C TYR A 55 -17.92 2.49 4.67
N ASN A 56 -17.78 1.36 3.97
CA ASN A 56 -18.84 0.79 3.13
C ASN A 56 -20.08 0.36 3.92
N GLU A 57 -19.92 0.03 5.20
CA GLU A 57 -21.00 -0.29 6.14
C GLU A 57 -21.57 0.94 6.88
N ASP A 58 -21.20 2.16 6.48
CA ASP A 58 -21.61 3.44 7.09
C ASP A 58 -21.27 3.55 8.61
N LYS A 59 -20.29 2.78 9.09
CA LYS A 59 -19.84 2.80 10.51
C LYS A 59 -18.84 3.91 10.79
N ILE A 60 -18.14 4.38 9.77
CA ILE A 60 -17.26 5.55 9.83
C ILE A 60 -17.57 6.48 8.66
N ASN A 61 -17.25 7.77 8.81
CA ASN A 61 -17.41 8.73 7.72
C ASN A 61 -16.13 8.84 6.87
N LEU A 62 -16.24 9.53 5.74
CA LEU A 62 -15.13 9.74 4.81
C LEU A 62 -13.92 10.46 5.44
N ALA A 63 -14.15 11.35 6.41
CA ALA A 63 -13.04 12.05 7.07
C ALA A 63 -12.21 11.09 7.95
N THR A 64 -12.87 10.17 8.66
CA THR A 64 -12.20 9.12 9.43
C THR A 64 -11.46 8.14 8.53
N GLU A 65 -12.08 7.75 7.42
CA GLU A 65 -11.47 6.86 6.41
C GLU A 65 -10.18 7.49 5.84
N HIS A 66 -10.24 8.74 5.34
CA HIS A 66 -9.06 9.42 4.78
C HIS A 66 -7.95 9.57 5.83
N MET A 67 -8.32 9.87 7.07
CA MET A 67 -7.35 10.00 8.16
C MET A 67 -6.66 8.66 8.43
N ALA A 68 -7.42 7.58 8.50
CA ALA A 68 -6.90 6.24 8.70
C ALA A 68 -5.96 5.83 7.57
N ILE A 69 -6.35 5.99 6.29
CA ILE A 69 -5.51 5.63 5.14
C ILE A 69 -4.20 6.42 5.14
N ARG A 70 -4.23 7.73 5.41
CA ARG A 70 -3.02 8.57 5.46
C ARG A 70 -2.06 8.18 6.57
N ILE A 71 -2.59 7.75 7.72
CA ILE A 71 -1.76 7.20 8.81
C ILE A 71 -1.20 5.85 8.39
N ASN A 72 -2.00 5.00 7.77
CA ASN A 72 -1.57 3.68 7.33
C ASN A 72 -0.45 3.77 6.29
N ARG A 73 -0.57 4.68 5.31
CA ARG A 73 0.49 5.00 4.33
C ARG A 73 1.78 5.45 4.98
N LEU A 74 1.69 6.41 5.91
CA LEU A 74 2.84 6.89 6.67
C LEU A 74 3.58 5.76 7.40
N LEU A 75 2.85 4.75 7.90
CA LEU A 75 3.45 3.61 8.57
C LEU A 75 4.01 2.58 7.59
N ALA A 76 3.40 2.42 6.42
CA ALA A 76 3.97 1.64 5.31
C ALA A 76 5.34 2.21 4.89
N ASP A 77 5.45 3.53 4.69
CA ASP A 77 6.73 4.20 4.39
C ASP A 77 7.81 3.89 5.44
N GLN A 78 7.44 3.85 6.71
CA GLN A 78 8.37 3.50 7.80
C GLN A 78 8.78 2.04 7.78
N LEU A 79 7.84 1.15 7.48
CA LEU A 79 8.09 -0.29 7.36
C LEU A 79 8.94 -0.62 6.15
N GLN A 80 8.81 0.12 5.04
CA GLN A 80 9.59 -0.09 3.81
C GLN A 80 11.10 -0.11 4.11
N ALA A 81 11.57 0.82 4.95
CA ALA A 81 12.98 0.91 5.34
C ALA A 81 13.52 -0.35 6.06
N HIS A 82 12.63 -1.21 6.55
CA HIS A 82 12.95 -2.43 7.31
C HIS A 82 12.65 -3.71 6.51
N LEU A 83 12.17 -3.59 5.28
CA LEU A 83 12.07 -4.73 4.39
C LEU A 83 13.47 -5.27 4.04
N PRO A 84 13.60 -6.59 3.79
CA PRO A 84 14.83 -7.15 3.24
C PRO A 84 15.24 -6.43 1.96
N ARG A 85 16.55 -6.37 1.69
CA ARG A 85 17.06 -5.85 0.42
C ARG A 85 17.65 -6.99 -0.38
N GLY A 86 16.86 -7.49 -1.33
CA GLY A 86 17.29 -8.45 -2.32
C GLY A 86 18.42 -7.89 -3.19
N ALA A 87 19.30 -8.76 -3.67
CA ALA A 87 20.29 -8.35 -4.66
C ALA A 87 19.58 -7.95 -5.97
N PRO A 88 20.09 -6.93 -6.70
CA PRO A 88 19.51 -6.54 -7.98
C PRO A 88 19.36 -7.74 -8.92
N ASN A 89 18.13 -8.00 -9.37
CA ASN A 89 17.80 -9.14 -10.21
C ASN A 89 17.83 -8.82 -11.72
N GLY A 90 18.10 -7.55 -12.07
CA GLY A 90 18.21 -7.05 -13.44
C GLY A 90 16.88 -6.82 -14.15
N LYS A 91 15.74 -6.97 -13.46
CA LYS A 91 14.40 -6.76 -14.01
C LYS A 91 13.81 -5.42 -13.59
N ARG A 92 12.98 -4.87 -14.46
CA ARG A 92 12.27 -3.59 -14.29
C ARG A 92 10.77 -3.79 -14.22
N ILE A 93 10.11 -3.05 -13.34
CA ILE A 93 8.65 -3.02 -13.24
C ILE A 93 8.17 -1.56 -13.24
N LEU A 94 7.17 -1.27 -14.06
CA LEU A 94 6.40 -0.02 -14.02
C LEU A 94 5.07 -0.31 -13.34
N ILE A 95 4.76 0.44 -12.28
CA ILE A 95 3.57 0.27 -11.45
C ILE A 95 2.74 1.54 -11.53
N THR A 96 1.48 1.40 -11.92
CA THR A 96 0.44 2.44 -11.83
C THR A 96 -0.79 1.88 -11.13
N CYS A 97 -1.78 2.72 -10.82
CA CYS A 97 -2.99 2.28 -10.15
C CYS A 97 -4.23 3.05 -10.59
N ALA A 98 -5.40 2.51 -10.26
CA ALA A 98 -6.65 3.24 -10.33
C ALA A 98 -6.59 4.50 -9.45
N ASN A 99 -7.41 5.50 -9.78
CA ASN A 99 -7.42 6.74 -9.02
C ASN A 99 -8.08 6.53 -7.65
N GLY A 100 -7.34 6.75 -6.56
CA GLY A 100 -7.85 6.62 -5.19
C GLY A 100 -6.75 6.46 -4.16
N GLU A 101 -6.99 6.94 -2.94
CA GLU A 101 -6.00 6.89 -1.85
C GLU A 101 -5.70 5.45 -1.41
N THR A 102 -6.71 4.56 -1.35
CA THR A 102 -6.51 3.11 -1.11
C THR A 102 -5.70 2.48 -2.24
N GLU A 103 -6.06 2.78 -3.49
CA GLU A 103 -5.43 2.18 -4.67
C GLU A 103 -3.95 2.53 -4.74
N GLU A 104 -3.61 3.78 -4.46
CA GLU A 104 -2.23 4.22 -4.37
C GLU A 104 -1.48 3.58 -3.19
N LEU A 105 -2.14 3.32 -2.04
CA LEU A 105 -1.49 2.64 -0.93
C LEU A 105 -1.21 1.17 -1.27
N GLY A 106 -2.18 0.46 -1.85
CA GLY A 106 -1.98 -0.92 -2.31
C GLY A 106 -0.88 -1.03 -3.37
N ALA A 107 -0.85 -0.11 -4.33
CA ALA A 107 0.19 -0.04 -5.36
C ALA A 107 1.58 0.28 -4.78
N GLN A 108 1.64 1.18 -3.78
CA GLN A 108 2.86 1.45 -3.04
C GLN A 108 3.36 0.18 -2.34
N MET A 109 2.49 -0.55 -1.64
CA MET A 109 2.86 -1.81 -0.98
C MET A 109 3.40 -2.85 -1.97
N CYS A 110 2.82 -2.94 -3.17
CA CYS A 110 3.38 -3.77 -4.24
C CYS A 110 4.78 -3.29 -4.63
N SER A 111 4.96 -1.99 -4.82
CA SER A 111 6.24 -1.36 -5.17
C SER A 111 7.33 -1.70 -4.14
N ASP A 112 7.01 -1.56 -2.86
CA ASP A 112 7.93 -1.81 -1.74
C ASP A 112 8.36 -3.29 -1.70
N LEU A 113 7.44 -4.22 -1.98
CA LEU A 113 7.75 -5.66 -2.04
C LEU A 113 8.57 -6.04 -3.27
N PHE A 114 8.30 -5.45 -4.44
CA PHE A 114 9.12 -5.66 -5.63
C PHE A 114 10.55 -5.12 -5.43
N GLU A 115 10.70 -3.95 -4.82
CA GLU A 115 12.00 -3.38 -4.49
C GLU A 115 12.76 -4.28 -3.49
N SER A 116 12.05 -4.78 -2.48
CA SER A 116 12.59 -5.76 -1.52
C SER A 116 13.10 -7.03 -2.20
N ASP A 117 12.49 -7.46 -3.31
CA ASP A 117 12.91 -8.62 -4.11
C ASP A 117 13.99 -8.29 -5.16
N GLY A 118 14.54 -7.06 -5.13
CA GLY A 118 15.67 -6.63 -5.96
C GLY A 118 15.28 -6.16 -7.37
N TRP A 119 14.02 -5.81 -7.60
CA TRP A 119 13.58 -5.20 -8.87
C TRP A 119 13.93 -3.71 -8.93
N ASP A 120 14.13 -3.20 -10.13
CA ASP A 120 14.16 -1.76 -10.41
C ASP A 120 12.71 -1.29 -10.63
N VAL A 121 12.18 -0.54 -9.65
CA VAL A 121 10.76 -0.20 -9.54
C VAL A 121 10.51 1.24 -9.94
N TYR A 122 9.57 1.43 -10.87
CA TYR A 122 9.05 2.74 -11.27
C TYR A 122 7.60 2.81 -10.85
N PHE A 123 7.29 3.52 -9.77
CA PHE A 123 5.92 3.73 -9.32
C PHE A 123 5.45 5.15 -9.68
N VAL A 124 4.35 5.25 -10.44
CA VAL A 124 3.83 6.53 -10.95
C VAL A 124 2.50 6.97 -10.35
N GLY A 125 1.94 6.17 -9.44
CA GLY A 125 0.65 6.47 -8.81
C GLY A 125 -0.54 6.33 -9.77
N GLY A 126 -1.65 6.96 -9.38
CA GLY A 126 -2.91 6.96 -10.13
C GLY A 126 -3.18 8.28 -10.84
N GLY A 127 -4.22 8.30 -11.68
CA GLY A 127 -4.66 9.52 -12.37
C GLY A 127 -3.78 9.98 -13.54
N ILE A 128 -2.83 9.15 -13.98
CA ILE A 128 -1.95 9.43 -15.11
C ILE A 128 -2.66 9.09 -16.44
N PRO A 129 -2.62 9.97 -17.46
CA PRO A 129 -3.14 9.66 -18.78
C PRO A 129 -2.52 8.42 -19.42
N ASN A 130 -3.33 7.61 -20.11
CA ASN A 130 -2.88 6.33 -20.66
C ASN A 130 -1.76 6.47 -21.70
N ASP A 131 -1.77 7.53 -22.51
CA ASP A 131 -0.73 7.81 -23.49
C ASP A 131 0.62 8.15 -22.82
N GLU A 132 0.60 8.82 -21.67
CA GLU A 132 1.81 9.04 -20.86
C GLU A 132 2.35 7.72 -20.26
N ILE A 133 1.46 6.85 -19.76
CA ILE A 133 1.85 5.50 -19.29
C ILE A 133 2.48 4.70 -20.43
N LEU A 134 1.87 4.67 -21.62
CA LEU A 134 2.41 3.95 -22.79
C LEU A 134 3.75 4.53 -23.25
N SER A 135 3.92 5.86 -23.19
CA SER A 135 5.19 6.52 -23.45
C SER A 135 6.28 6.09 -22.46
N LEU A 136 5.97 6.02 -21.16
CA LEU A 136 6.87 5.51 -20.13
C LEU A 136 7.24 4.05 -20.37
N VAL A 137 6.29 3.18 -20.75
CA VAL A 137 6.58 1.80 -21.13
C VAL A 137 7.57 1.74 -22.29
N GLY A 138 7.39 2.56 -23.33
CA GLY A 138 8.30 2.61 -24.48
C GLY A 138 9.72 3.08 -24.14
N ASN A 139 9.84 4.02 -23.19
CA ASN A 139 11.11 4.61 -22.76
C ASN A 139 11.85 3.73 -21.74
N ILE A 140 11.17 3.32 -20.67
CA ILE A 140 11.74 2.49 -19.59
C ILE A 140 11.96 1.05 -20.06
N ARG A 141 11.10 0.55 -20.96
CA ARG A 141 11.05 -0.86 -21.39
C ARG A 141 11.03 -1.81 -20.18
N PRO A 142 10.02 -1.71 -19.30
CA PRO A 142 9.91 -2.60 -18.16
C PRO A 142 9.61 -4.04 -18.60
N ASP A 143 10.02 -5.01 -17.80
CA ASP A 143 9.66 -6.42 -18.00
C ASP A 143 8.18 -6.66 -17.65
N ILE A 144 7.63 -5.88 -16.72
CA ILE A 144 6.24 -5.95 -16.27
C ILE A 144 5.65 -4.54 -16.18
N LEU A 145 4.45 -4.35 -16.73
CA LEU A 145 3.55 -3.27 -16.38
C LEU A 145 2.51 -3.82 -15.38
N LEU A 146 2.51 -3.32 -14.16
CA LEU A 146 1.50 -3.63 -13.15
C LEU A 146 0.52 -2.48 -13.05
N ILE A 147 -0.78 -2.81 -13.08
CA ILE A 147 -1.86 -1.86 -12.83
C ILE A 147 -2.62 -2.36 -11.60
N PHE A 148 -2.53 -1.63 -10.50
CA PHE A 148 -3.23 -1.96 -9.27
C PHE A 148 -4.65 -1.38 -9.28
N GLY A 149 -5.62 -2.17 -8.83
CA GLY A 149 -7.03 -1.80 -8.76
C GLY A 149 -7.77 -2.78 -7.86
N SER A 150 -8.30 -2.33 -6.73
CA SER A 150 -9.11 -3.11 -5.80
C SER A 150 -10.61 -2.80 -5.90
N GLN A 151 -10.97 -1.63 -6.44
CA GLN A 151 -12.36 -1.19 -6.53
C GLN A 151 -12.98 -1.44 -7.92
N PRO A 152 -14.22 -1.97 -8.01
CA PRO A 152 -14.89 -2.22 -9.28
C PRO A 152 -14.99 -0.99 -10.20
N ALA A 153 -15.07 0.20 -9.62
CA ALA A 153 -15.17 1.46 -10.37
C ALA A 153 -13.92 1.77 -11.21
N GLY A 154 -12.75 1.26 -10.84
CA GLY A 154 -11.49 1.48 -11.57
C GLY A 154 -11.33 0.61 -12.82
N VAL A 155 -12.06 -0.51 -12.90
CA VAL A 155 -11.88 -1.55 -13.94
C VAL A 155 -12.01 -1.00 -15.38
N PRO A 156 -12.99 -0.15 -15.73
CA PRO A 156 -13.14 0.33 -17.10
C PRO A 156 -11.95 1.17 -17.60
N GLU A 157 -11.35 1.98 -16.74
CA GLU A 157 -10.18 2.80 -17.11
C GLU A 157 -8.93 1.94 -17.25
N VAL A 158 -8.71 1.01 -16.32
CA VAL A 158 -7.61 0.03 -16.38
C VAL A 158 -7.66 -0.77 -17.68
N ARG A 159 -8.86 -1.17 -18.11
CA ARG A 159 -9.05 -1.93 -19.37
C ARG A 159 -8.63 -1.17 -20.63
N LYS A 160 -8.51 0.16 -20.59
CA LYS A 160 -8.05 0.92 -21.77
C LYS A 160 -6.54 0.80 -22.00
N LEU A 161 -5.78 0.28 -21.04
CA LEU A 161 -4.33 0.08 -21.12
C LEU A 161 -3.92 -1.31 -21.62
N ILE A 162 -4.87 -2.27 -21.72
CA ILE A 162 -4.65 -3.67 -22.09
C ILE A 162 -5.62 -4.15 -23.18
#